data_AF-A0A7S4CCU5-F1
#
_entry.id   AF-A0A7S4CCU5-F1
#
_cell.length_a   1.000
_cell.length_b   1.000
_cell.length_c   1.000
_cell.angle_alpha   90.00
_cell.angle_beta   90.00
_cell.angle_gamma   90.00
#
_symmetry.space_group_name_H-M   'P 1'
#
loop_
_entity.id
_entity.type
_entity.pdbx_description
1 polymer ?
#
loop_
_entity_poly.entity_id
_entity_poly.type
_entity_poly.pdbx_seq_one_letter_code
_entity_poly.pdbx_strand_id
1 'polypeptide(L)'
;CRNPISNRFLRHFNFVSFPEMDAASLTHIFRTIMGSTLESEAFDENVRGCLDQVVAATISLYHAVSAQFLPLPVSVHYTFNMRDMSRVFGLMYSSDEKV
;
A
#
# COMPACT_ATOMS: atom_id res chain seq x y z
N CYS A 1 -7.04 -21.94 3.20
CA CYS A 1 -6.69 -22.65 4.46
C CYS A 1 -5.23 -22.37 4.80
N ARG A 2 -4.94 -21.83 5.99
CA ARG A 2 -3.56 -21.67 6.46
C ARG A 2 -3.16 -22.95 7.20
N ASN A 3 -2.24 -23.73 6.64
CA ASN A 3 -1.83 -24.99 7.24
C ASN A 3 -0.97 -24.72 8.49
N PRO A 4 -1.31 -25.32 9.65
CA PRO A 4 -0.51 -25.16 10.85
C PRO A 4 0.86 -25.83 10.67
N ILE A 5 1.92 -25.10 11.01
CA ILE A 5 3.31 -25.60 10.98
C ILE A 5 3.62 -26.19 12.36
N SER A 6 4.30 -27.34 12.40
CA SER A 6 4.63 -28.00 13.68
C SER A 6 5.63 -27.20 14.51
N ASN A 7 5.44 -27.17 15.84
CA ASN A 7 6.38 -26.54 16.77
C ASN A 7 7.80 -27.12 16.70
N ARG A 8 7.93 -28.42 16.36
CA ARG A 8 9.23 -29.08 16.18
C ARG A 8 10.04 -28.50 15.03
N PHE A 9 9.37 -27.99 14.00
CA PHE A 9 10.00 -27.28 12.88
C PHE A 9 10.29 -25.82 13.26
N LEU A 10 9.32 -25.14 13.89
CA LEU A 10 9.44 -23.72 14.25
C LEU A 10 10.57 -23.42 15.25
N ARG A 11 10.95 -24.38 16.12
CA ARG A 11 12.07 -24.20 17.08
C ARG A 11 13.43 -23.87 16.43
N HIS A 12 13.57 -24.12 15.13
CA HIS A 12 14.80 -23.85 14.38
C HIS A 12 14.81 -22.45 13.74
N PHE A 13 13.73 -21.68 13.88
CA PHE A 13 13.57 -20.36 13.28
C PHE A 13 13.22 -19.31 14.32
N ASN A 14 13.61 -18.06 14.04
CA ASN A 14 13.13 -16.90 14.79
C ASN A 14 11.82 -16.39 14.17
N PHE A 15 10.86 -16.06 15.02
CA PHE A 15 9.59 -15.50 14.59
C PHE A 15 9.68 -13.96 14.59
N VAL A 16 9.45 -13.35 13.44
CA VAL A 16 9.30 -11.90 13.31
C VAL A 16 7.92 -11.63 12.72
N SER A 17 7.06 -10.96 13.47
CA SER A 17 5.72 -10.60 13.01
C SER A 17 5.66 -9.14 12.60
N PHE A 18 5.03 -8.88 11.46
CA PHE A 18 4.75 -7.54 10.96
C PHE A 18 3.26 -7.26 11.18
N PRO A 19 2.90 -6.44 12.18
CA PRO A 19 1.52 -5.98 12.32
C PRO A 19 1.17 -5.02 11.18
N GLU A 20 -0.12 -4.72 11.04
CA GLU A 20 -0.53 -3.61 10.18
C GLU A 20 0.13 -2.31 10.65
N MET A 21 0.61 -1.53 9.68
CA MET A 21 1.23 -0.25 9.95
C MET A 21 0.19 0.79 10.33
N ASP A 22 0.59 1.74 11.16
CA ASP A 22 -0.23 2.89 11.48
C ASP A 22 -0.31 3.89 10.31
N ALA A 23 -1.33 4.75 10.34
CA ALA A 23 -1.56 5.75 9.30
C ALA A 23 -0.39 6.73 9.17
N ALA A 24 0.31 7.04 10.27
CA ALA A 24 1.47 7.92 10.25
C ALA A 24 2.65 7.30 9.49
N SER A 25 2.96 6.01 9.74
CA SER A 25 4.01 5.31 8.98
C SER A 25 3.63 5.14 7.52
N LEU A 26 2.37 4.83 7.22
CA LEU A 26 1.88 4.76 5.83
C LEU A 26 2.08 6.10 5.10
N THR A 27 1.68 7.20 5.74
CA THR A 27 1.85 8.55 5.19
C THR A 27 3.32 8.85 4.94
N HIS A 28 4.19 8.57 5.91
CA HIS A 28 5.62 8.83 5.79
C HIS A 28 6.26 8.03 4.64
N ILE A 29 5.98 6.73 4.55
CA ILE A 29 6.53 5.86 3.51
C ILE A 29 6.07 6.31 2.12
N PHE A 30 4.77 6.50 1.92
CA PHE A 30 4.24 6.84 0.59
C PHE A 30 4.57 8.27 0.18
N ARG A 31 4.60 9.23 1.12
CA ARG A 31 5.09 10.59 0.84
C ARG A 31 6.54 10.56 0.39
N THR A 32 7.40 9.78 1.05
CA THR A 32 8.83 9.70 0.71
C THR A 32 9.03 9.09 -0.68
N ILE A 33 8.36 7.97 -0.96
CA ILE A 33 8.46 7.28 -2.26
C ILE A 33 7.96 8.21 -3.37
N MET A 34 6.74 8.73 -3.24
CA MET A 34 6.15 9.58 -4.27
C MET A 34 6.89 10.90 -4.45
N GLY A 35 7.34 11.52 -3.35
CA GLY A 35 8.13 12.75 -3.41
C GLY A 35 9.42 12.55 -4.19
N SER A 36 10.15 11.47 -3.89
CA SER A 36 11.36 11.09 -4.63
C SER A 36 11.08 10.83 -6.11
N THR A 37 9.95 10.19 -6.45
CA THR A 37 9.58 9.91 -7.84
C THR A 37 9.21 11.20 -8.59
N LEU A 38 8.38 12.06 -8.01
CA LEU A 38 7.98 13.32 -8.63
C LEU A 38 9.17 14.25 -8.88
N GLU A 39 10.16 14.22 -7.98
CA GLU A 39 11.42 14.95 -8.15
C GLU A 39 12.29 14.36 -9.26
N SER A 40 12.44 13.03 -9.31
CA SER A 40 13.25 12.33 -10.32
C SER A 40 12.72 12.53 -11.74
N GLU A 41 11.40 12.54 -11.90
CA GLU A 41 10.72 12.70 -13.19
C GLU A 41 10.48 14.17 -13.56
N ALA A 42 11.01 15.12 -12.78
CA ALA A 42 10.93 16.56 -13.03
C ALA A 42 9.49 17.10 -13.23
N PHE A 43 8.53 16.60 -12.44
CA PHE A 43 7.14 17.11 -12.47
C PHE A 43 7.06 18.58 -12.02
N ASP A 44 6.09 19.30 -12.58
CA ASP A 44 5.81 20.70 -12.24
C ASP A 44 5.53 20.89 -10.75
N GLU A 45 5.89 22.06 -10.23
CA GLU A 45 5.78 22.41 -8.82
C GLU A 45 4.32 22.41 -8.34
N ASN A 46 3.38 22.73 -9.24
CA ASN A 46 1.94 22.60 -9.00
C ASN A 46 1.54 21.15 -8.70
N VAL A 47 2.11 20.18 -9.42
CA VAL A 47 1.83 18.75 -9.22
C VAL A 47 2.48 18.26 -7.93
N ARG A 48 3.72 18.70 -7.65
CA ARG A 48 4.41 18.42 -6.39
C ARG A 48 3.66 18.96 -5.18
N GLY A 49 3.02 20.13 -5.30
CA GLY A 49 2.15 20.71 -4.26
C GLY A 49 0.94 19.85 -3.90
N CYS A 50 0.46 19.00 -4.81
CA CYS A 50 -0.66 18.08 -4.59
C CYS A 50 -0.26 16.79 -3.86
N LEU A 51 1.04 16.53 -3.66
CA LEU A 51 1.55 15.28 -3.10
C LEU A 51 0.85 14.87 -1.79
N ASP A 52 0.79 15.79 -0.82
CA ASP A 52 0.22 15.48 0.50
C ASP A 52 -1.29 15.17 0.41
N GLN A 53 -2.01 15.83 -0.50
CA GLN A 53 -3.44 15.57 -0.74
C GLN A 53 -3.66 14.20 -1.39
N VAL A 54 -2.84 13.84 -2.37
CA VAL A 54 -2.92 12.55 -3.07
C VAL A 54 -2.60 11.40 -2.12
N VAL A 55 -1.56 11.52 -1.30
CA VAL A 55 -1.21 10.50 -0.29
C VAL A 55 -2.36 10.35 0.72
N ALA A 56 -2.88 11.45 1.26
CA ALA A 56 -3.96 11.42 2.24
C ALA A 56 -5.26 10.81 1.66
N ALA A 57 -5.62 11.17 0.43
CA ALA A 57 -6.79 10.62 -0.26
C ALA A 57 -6.64 9.11 -0.49
N THR A 58 -5.45 8.66 -0.90
CA THR A 58 -5.17 7.24 -1.17
C THR A 58 -5.24 6.39 0.10
N ILE A 59 -4.69 6.89 1.22
CA ILE A 59 -4.77 6.22 2.52
C ILE A 59 -6.23 6.16 3.00
N SER A 60 -6.98 7.26 2.88
CA SER A 60 -8.39 7.32 3.25
C SER A 60 -9.22 6.31 2.44
N LEU A 61 -8.98 6.24 1.13
CA LEU A 61 -9.62 5.27 0.24
C LEU A 61 -9.26 3.83 0.61
N TYR A 62 -7.98 3.56 0.89
CA TYR A 62 -7.53 2.24 1.34
C TYR A 62 -8.28 1.78 2.60
N HIS A 63 -8.40 2.65 3.61
CA HIS A 63 -9.14 2.32 4.82
C HIS A 63 -10.64 2.12 4.56
N ALA A 64 -11.27 2.98 3.75
CA ALA A 64 -12.69 2.86 3.41
C ALA A 64 -12.98 1.55 2.67
N VAL A 65 -12.18 1.21 1.66
CA VAL A 65 -12.34 -0.02 0.86
C VAL A 65 -12.08 -1.25 1.72
N SER A 66 -11.05 -1.23 2.57
CA SER A 66 -10.72 -2.35 3.46
C SER A 66 -11.82 -2.61 4.50
N ALA A 67 -12.50 -1.56 4.96
CA ALA A 67 -13.63 -1.67 5.88
C ALA A 67 -14.92 -2.15 5.18
N GLN A 68 -15.16 -1.72 3.95
CA GLN A 68 -16.41 -1.99 3.23
C GLN A 68 -16.40 -3.34 2.50
N PHE A 69 -15.26 -3.76 1.96
CA PHE A 69 -15.12 -4.98 1.17
C PHE A 69 -14.40 -6.05 1.99
N LEU A 70 -15.10 -6.55 3.01
CA LEU A 70 -14.60 -7.66 3.82
C LEU A 70 -14.70 -8.98 3.03
N PRO A 71 -13.72 -9.89 3.19
CA PRO A 71 -13.78 -11.20 2.56
C PRO A 71 -14.97 -11.99 3.11
N LEU A 72 -15.98 -12.18 2.28
CA LEU A 72 -17.12 -13.05 2.58
C LEU A 72 -16.85 -14.46 2.03
N PRO A 73 -17.51 -15.52 2.55
CA PRO A 73 -17.37 -16.87 2.02
C PRO A 73 -17.64 -16.98 0.51
N VAL A 74 -18.48 -16.07 -0.02
CA VAL A 74 -18.84 -15.96 -1.44
C VAL A 74 -17.88 -15.07 -2.25
N SER A 75 -17.03 -14.28 -1.59
CA SER A 75 -16.11 -13.32 -2.21
C SER A 75 -14.78 -13.21 -1.45
N VAL A 76 -14.07 -14.33 -1.35
CA VAL A 76 -12.78 -14.45 -0.63
C VAL A 76 -11.63 -13.64 -1.25
N HIS A 77 -11.82 -13.08 -2.46
CA HIS A 77 -10.80 -12.34 -3.20
C HIS A 77 -10.65 -10.88 -2.73
N TYR A 78 -11.56 -10.38 -1.87
CA TYR A 78 -11.42 -9.06 -1.27
C TYR A 78 -10.44 -9.12 -0.09
N THR A 79 -9.15 -9.13 -0.43
CA THR A 79 -8.04 -9.00 0.51
C THR A 79 -7.21 -7.79 0.11
N PHE A 80 -7.31 -6.71 0.88
CA PHE A 80 -6.55 -5.47 0.65
C PHE A 80 -5.30 -5.46 1.54
N ASN A 81 -4.17 -5.05 0.97
CA ASN A 81 -2.89 -4.89 1.66
C ASN A 81 -2.17 -3.64 1.13
N MET A 82 -1.14 -3.17 1.82
CA MET A 82 -0.23 -2.11 1.41
C MET A 82 0.35 -2.26 0.00
N ARG A 83 0.44 -3.50 -0.53
CA ARG A 83 0.85 -3.73 -1.91
C ARG A 83 -0.11 -3.08 -2.91
N ASP A 84 -1.39 -3.00 -2.59
CA ASP A 84 -2.38 -2.38 -3.48
C ASP A 84 -2.19 -0.87 -3.55
N MET A 85 -1.80 -0.23 -2.44
CA MET A 85 -1.38 1.19 -2.46
C MET A 85 -0.16 1.42 -3.34
N SER A 86 0.86 0.57 -3.28
CA SER A 86 2.04 0.69 -4.17
C SER A 86 1.70 0.55 -5.66
N ARG A 87 0.68 -0.26 -5.99
CA ARG A 87 0.20 -0.40 -7.38
C ARG A 87 -0.51 0.85 -7.87
N VAL A 88 -1.36 1.46 -7.03
CA VAL A 88 -2.05 2.71 -7.38
C VAL A 88 -1.04 3.79 -7.78
N PHE A 89 0.00 3.99 -6.96
CA PHE A 89 1.04 4.96 -7.28
C PHE A 89 1.85 4.57 -8.53
N GLY A 90 2.22 3.29 -8.68
CA GLY A 90 2.90 2.83 -9.89
C GLY A 90 2.11 3.14 -11.17
N LEU A 91 0.79 2.95 -11.15
CA LEU A 91 -0.09 3.27 -12.28
C LEU A 91 -0.18 4.77 -12.57
N MET A 92 -0.16 5.62 -11.55
CA MET A 92 -0.20 7.07 -11.73
C MET A 92 0.98 7.59 -12.55
N TYR A 93 2.17 7.01 -12.36
CA TYR A 93 3.37 7.42 -13.11
C TYR A 93 3.52 6.71 -14.45
N SER A 94 3.03 5.47 -14.58
CA SER A 94 3.13 4.71 -15.84
C SER A 94 2.10 5.11 -16.91
N SER A 95 1.21 6.07 -16.62
CA SER A 95 0.12 6.46 -17.52
C SER A 95 0.58 7.24 -18.75
N ASP A 96 1.87 7.56 -18.87
CA ASP A 96 2.45 8.24 -20.06
C ASP A 96 2.95 7.29 -21.16
N GLU A 97 2.88 5.96 -20.97
CA GLU A 97 3.25 5.00 -22.03
C GLU A 97 2.00 4.40 -22.68
N LYS A 98 1.28 5.25 -23.44
CA LYS A 98 0.51 4.95 -24.67
C LYS A 98 -0.50 6.07 -24.99
N VAL A 99 -0.06 7.06 -25.76
CA VAL A 99 -0.79 7.61 -26.92
C VAL A 99 0.21 7.94 -28.02
#